data_AF-A0A7V9SQN2-F1
#
_entry.id   AF-A0A7V9SQN2-F1
#
_cell.length_a   1.000
_cell.length_b   1.000
_cell.length_c   1.000
_cell.angle_alpha   90.00
_cell.angle_beta   90.00
_cell.angle_gamma   90.00
#
_symmetry.space_group_name_H-M   'P 1'
#
loop_
_entity.id
_entity.type
_entity.pdbx_description
1 polymer ?
#
loop_
_entity_poly.entity_id
_entity_poly.type
_entity_poly.pdbx_seq_one_letter_code
_entity_poly.pdbx_strand_id
1 'polypeptide(L)'
;MLQALSIKSLILIAFVFSIANLSAINETDRSLVARFTFKDGEVNSYPLGFTAKTVGVSLIQDRFGNNNSAFYLHGNPGSYINIGTSNKLKPTNGTVAVWFKIDNEVFSGRGAAFNPIILTKSRAGDDFFEGYSILYDVASRKLGIAATFSELNQVSIRSADTVKLGKWYHLVITYDDDFLCLYINGILENKMPKNFTSRFLEGDSVMLGNSANYKNERYFNGTIDDFEIYNRVLSPEEIVQLYNAPNPNKFAIYKEIIIYTLTAICAILVIIWLVVLNYRKLIERKRAQIDISNRLLELETKSVRTQMNPHFIFNSLNTLNRFILEADLANAEIYLSKFSKLLRKLMESSAADKISLEEEIEILKGYIEIEKLRFSDSFEFEVQCFVNKAEDISIPFMLVQPFVENAIWHGLIPKKENRFLNISFLPLDENRITCIVNDNGVGREEAAKHKDPLKKKSLAIDFIKQRLELITKAKNIACYFTMTDKKDAELRSLGTKVEIIIPILR
;
A
#
# COMPACT_ATOMS: atom_id res chain seq x y z
N MET A 1 13.67 -9.95 -31.26
CA MET A 1 14.24 -10.80 -30.18
C MET A 1 14.92 -9.93 -29.12
N LEU A 2 14.17 -8.99 -28.52
CA LEU A 2 14.60 -8.16 -27.38
C LEU A 2 13.32 -7.50 -26.84
N GLN A 3 12.57 -8.25 -26.04
CA GLN A 3 11.38 -7.73 -25.38
C GLN A 3 11.35 -8.27 -23.96
N ALA A 4 11.20 -7.32 -23.02
CA ALA A 4 10.81 -7.53 -21.63
C ALA A 4 11.81 -8.31 -20.75
N LEU A 5 12.93 -7.67 -20.37
CA LEU A 5 13.39 -7.87 -18.99
C LEU A 5 12.31 -7.26 -18.08
N SER A 6 11.54 -8.12 -17.42
CA SER A 6 10.55 -7.66 -16.45
C SER A 6 11.24 -6.89 -15.34
N ILE A 7 10.57 -5.88 -14.77
CA ILE A 7 11.08 -5.12 -13.62
C ILE A 7 11.52 -6.04 -12.47
N LYS A 8 10.89 -7.22 -12.32
CA LYS A 8 11.31 -8.27 -11.37
C LYS A 8 12.72 -8.79 -11.64
N SER A 9 13.09 -8.94 -12.91
CA SER A 9 14.41 -9.42 -13.35
C SER A 9 15.51 -8.42 -13.02
N LEU A 10 15.27 -7.12 -13.21
CA LEU A 10 16.22 -6.07 -12.83
C LEU A 10 16.39 -5.97 -11.31
N ILE A 11 15.30 -6.07 -10.54
CA ILE A 11 15.36 -6.07 -9.07
C ILE A 11 16.13 -7.29 -8.56
N LEU A 12 15.90 -8.47 -9.15
CA LEU A 12 16.62 -9.69 -8.77
C LEU A 12 18.11 -9.61 -9.10
N ILE A 13 18.48 -9.08 -10.27
CA ILE A 13 19.89 -8.90 -10.66
C ILE A 13 20.56 -7.88 -9.75
N ALA A 14 19.89 -6.76 -9.43
CA ALA A 14 20.42 -5.76 -8.49
C ALA A 14 20.59 -6.33 -7.07
N PHE A 15 19.64 -7.14 -6.60
CA PHE A 15 19.69 -7.79 -5.29
C PHE A 15 20.83 -8.83 -5.22
N VAL A 16 20.99 -9.65 -6.26
CA VAL A 16 22.07 -10.64 -6.36
C VAL A 16 23.45 -9.97 -6.46
N PHE A 17 23.58 -8.88 -7.23
CA PHE A 17 24.82 -8.10 -7.30
C PHE A 17 25.15 -7.40 -5.97
N SER A 18 24.14 -6.94 -5.24
CA SER A 18 24.34 -6.32 -3.93
C SER A 18 24.79 -7.35 -2.88
N ILE A 19 24.27 -8.57 -2.94
CA ILE A 19 24.71 -9.68 -2.07
C ILE A 19 26.12 -10.14 -2.44
N ALA A 20 26.44 -10.24 -3.73
CA ALA A 20 27.76 -10.67 -4.21
C ALA A 20 28.88 -9.71 -3.81
N ASN A 21 28.63 -8.39 -3.86
CA ASN A 21 29.59 -7.38 -3.40
C ASN A 21 29.72 -7.34 -1.86
N LEU A 22 28.68 -7.71 -1.12
CA LEU A 22 28.75 -7.81 0.34
C LEU A 22 29.55 -9.05 0.79
N SER A 23 29.53 -10.13 0.02
CA SER A 23 30.32 -11.35 0.30
C SER A 23 31.81 -11.22 -0.02
N ALA A 24 32.22 -10.29 -0.88
CA ALA A 24 33.60 -10.14 -1.31
C ALA A 24 34.51 -9.38 -0.30
N ILE A 25 33.94 -8.76 0.75
CA ILE A 25 34.69 -7.96 1.75
C ILE A 25 35.01 -8.76 3.03
N ASN A 26 34.48 -9.98 3.19
CA ASN A 26 34.61 -10.77 4.42
C ASN A 26 35.25 -12.15 4.18
N GLU A 27 36.45 -12.21 3.60
CA GLU A 27 37.34 -13.33 3.97
C GLU A 27 37.69 -13.13 5.45
N THR A 28 36.93 -13.79 6.30
CA THR A 28 37.14 -13.81 7.74
C THR A 28 38.51 -14.42 7.96
N ASP A 29 39.49 -13.64 8.43
CA ASP A 29 40.76 -14.20 8.88
C ASP A 29 40.44 -15.26 9.94
N ARG A 30 40.56 -16.54 9.59
CA ARG A 30 40.20 -17.67 10.44
C ARG A 30 41.06 -17.74 11.71
N SER A 31 42.11 -16.93 11.78
CA SER A 31 42.96 -16.81 12.96
C SER A 31 42.47 -15.80 14.01
N LEU A 32 41.55 -14.88 13.64
CA LEU A 32 40.95 -13.96 14.60
C LEU A 32 40.05 -14.74 15.56
N VAL A 33 40.43 -14.76 16.84
CA VAL A 33 39.68 -15.43 17.90
C VAL A 33 38.54 -14.55 18.36
N ALA A 34 38.86 -13.31 18.71
CA ALA A 34 37.91 -12.35 19.25
C ALA A 34 38.41 -10.92 19.03
N ARG A 35 37.52 -10.05 18.60
CA ARG A 35 37.66 -8.59 18.52
C ARG A 35 36.53 -7.96 19.31
N PHE A 36 36.83 -6.99 20.15
CA PHE A 36 35.86 -6.19 20.89
C PHE A 36 36.08 -4.72 20.56
N THR A 37 35.14 -4.11 19.83
CA THR A 37 35.22 -2.71 19.42
C THR A 37 34.56 -1.74 20.38
N PHE A 38 33.84 -2.26 21.39
CA PHE A 38 33.14 -1.50 22.43
C PHE A 38 32.14 -0.44 21.94
N LYS A 39 31.76 -0.49 20.67
CA LYS A 39 30.81 0.43 20.03
C LYS A 39 29.49 0.45 20.80
N ASP A 40 28.98 1.64 21.11
CA ASP A 40 27.73 1.83 21.85
C ASP A 40 27.68 1.03 23.19
N GLY A 41 28.85 0.73 23.76
CA GLY A 41 29.01 -0.11 24.94
C GLY A 41 28.78 -1.60 24.73
N GLU A 42 28.78 -2.09 23.49
CA GLU A 42 28.71 -3.51 23.18
C GLU A 42 29.92 -4.26 23.76
N VAL A 43 29.64 -5.39 24.40
CA VAL A 43 30.65 -6.24 25.04
C VAL A 43 30.76 -7.62 24.39
N ASN A 44 30.13 -7.81 23.23
CA ASN A 44 30.19 -9.06 22.47
C ASN A 44 31.38 -9.05 21.50
N SER A 45 32.02 -10.19 21.32
CA SER A 45 33.11 -10.34 20.37
C SER A 45 32.61 -10.45 18.93
N TYR A 46 33.46 -10.06 17.98
CA TYR A 46 33.47 -10.55 16.62
C TYR A 46 34.68 -11.47 16.38
N PRO A 47 34.54 -12.64 15.72
CA PRO A 47 33.28 -13.33 15.47
C PRO A 47 32.49 -13.57 16.77
N LEU A 48 31.17 -13.74 16.65
CA LEU A 48 30.30 -13.98 17.81
C LEU A 48 30.72 -15.29 18.50
N GLY A 49 30.97 -15.23 19.81
CA GLY A 49 31.39 -16.39 20.59
C GLY A 49 31.78 -16.10 22.04
N PHE A 50 32.11 -14.84 22.35
CA PHE A 50 32.49 -14.40 23.68
C PHE A 50 31.76 -13.12 24.07
N THR A 51 31.46 -12.97 25.35
CA THR A 51 30.83 -11.77 25.91
C THR A 51 31.65 -11.33 27.12
N ALA A 52 32.24 -10.15 27.03
CA ALA A 52 32.98 -9.55 28.13
C ALA A 52 32.02 -9.04 29.21
N LYS A 53 32.49 -9.01 30.46
CA LYS A 53 31.82 -8.41 31.60
C LYS A 53 32.56 -7.15 32.03
N THR A 54 31.87 -6.02 31.97
CA THR A 54 32.40 -4.74 32.44
C THR A 54 31.95 -4.48 33.89
N VAL A 55 32.83 -3.91 34.71
CA VAL A 55 32.54 -3.58 36.11
C VAL A 55 33.08 -2.20 36.39
N GLY A 56 32.21 -1.28 36.82
CA GLY A 56 32.57 0.10 37.21
C GLY A 56 33.40 0.85 36.18
N VAL A 57 33.07 0.72 34.89
CA VAL A 57 33.67 1.47 33.78
C VAL A 57 32.70 2.54 33.29
N SER A 58 33.22 3.60 32.66
CA SER A 58 32.41 4.62 32.00
C SER A 58 32.54 4.55 30.49
N LEU A 59 31.45 4.81 29.77
CA LEU A 59 31.47 4.94 28.32
C LEU A 59 31.99 6.33 27.94
N ILE A 60 32.95 6.38 27.02
CA ILE A 60 33.57 7.63 26.56
C ILE A 60 33.75 7.61 25.04
N GLN A 61 34.18 8.75 24.49
CA GLN A 61 34.56 8.83 23.08
C GLN A 61 35.78 7.97 22.78
N ASP A 62 35.72 7.25 21.66
CA ASP A 62 36.85 6.49 21.14
C ASP A 62 37.91 7.38 20.49
N ARG A 63 38.98 6.77 19.97
CA ARG A 63 40.08 7.50 19.29
C ARG A 63 39.66 8.21 17.99
N PHE A 64 38.47 7.93 17.47
CA PHE A 64 37.90 8.56 16.29
C PHE A 64 36.81 9.58 16.62
N GLY A 65 36.53 9.82 17.91
CA GLY A 65 35.49 10.75 18.37
C GLY A 65 34.07 10.17 18.35
N ASN A 66 33.90 8.87 18.15
CA ASN A 66 32.59 8.23 18.26
C ASN A 66 32.20 8.16 19.74
N ASN A 67 31.01 8.66 20.09
CA ASN A 67 30.49 8.58 21.45
C ASN A 67 30.29 7.12 21.90
N ASN A 68 30.44 6.86 23.19
CA ASN A 68 30.16 5.57 23.83
C ASN A 68 30.84 4.37 23.17
N SER A 69 31.99 4.57 22.52
CA SER A 69 32.66 3.54 21.73
C SER A 69 34.00 3.10 22.35
N ALA A 70 34.31 3.56 23.55
CA ALA A 70 35.45 3.12 24.33
C ALA A 70 35.10 3.08 25.83
N PHE A 71 35.86 2.31 26.60
CA PHE A 71 35.67 2.20 28.05
C PHE A 71 36.76 2.94 28.81
N TYR A 72 36.35 3.81 29.72
CA TYR A 72 37.21 4.46 30.70
C TYR A 72 37.23 3.66 32.01
N LEU A 73 38.44 3.29 32.45
CA LEU A 73 38.71 2.60 33.70
C LEU A 73 39.27 3.59 34.72
N HIS A 74 38.76 3.52 35.94
CA HIS A 74 38.92 4.55 36.98
C HIS A 74 40.08 4.31 37.95
N GLY A 75 41.00 3.39 37.65
CA GLY A 75 42.20 3.19 38.47
C GLY A 75 41.92 2.66 39.87
N ASN A 76 40.91 1.83 40.06
CA ASN A 76 40.51 1.28 41.36
C ASN A 76 40.00 -0.18 41.22
N PRO A 77 39.91 -0.98 42.32
CA PRO A 77 39.54 -2.40 42.24
C PRO A 77 38.14 -2.66 41.69
N GLY A 78 37.26 -1.65 41.72
CA GLY A 78 35.90 -1.73 41.18
C GLY A 78 35.81 -1.42 39.70
N SER A 79 36.92 -1.18 39.00
CA SER A 79 36.93 -0.74 37.60
C SER A 79 37.77 -1.65 36.71
N TYR A 80 37.12 -2.54 35.94
CA TYR A 80 37.80 -3.48 35.06
C TYR A 80 36.88 -4.07 33.98
N ILE A 81 37.50 -4.72 32.98
CA ILE A 81 36.80 -5.51 31.97
C ILE A 81 37.32 -6.95 32.04
N ASN A 82 36.41 -7.92 32.14
CA ASN A 82 36.72 -9.34 32.18
C ASN A 82 36.26 -9.97 30.86
N ILE A 83 37.19 -10.37 30.00
CA ILE A 83 36.91 -10.91 28.67
C ILE A 83 36.40 -12.36 28.74
N GLY A 84 36.85 -13.13 29.74
CA GLY A 84 36.36 -14.47 30.01
C GLY A 84 37.45 -15.54 30.10
N THR A 85 37.04 -16.73 30.51
CA THR A 85 37.92 -17.82 30.91
C THR A 85 38.18 -18.88 29.83
N SER A 86 37.60 -18.72 28.64
CA SER A 86 37.72 -19.70 27.55
C SER A 86 39.17 -19.90 27.13
N ASN A 87 39.58 -21.16 26.93
CA ASN A 87 40.93 -21.48 26.43
C ASN A 87 41.18 -20.93 25.02
N LYS A 88 40.12 -20.68 24.23
CA LYS A 88 40.26 -20.04 22.91
C LYS A 88 40.81 -18.61 23.02
N LEU A 89 40.46 -17.88 24.08
CA LEU A 89 40.94 -16.51 24.36
C LEU A 89 42.38 -16.49 24.89
N LYS A 90 42.98 -17.67 25.16
CA LYS A 90 44.31 -17.84 25.72
C LYS A 90 45.12 -18.80 24.85
N PRO A 91 45.37 -18.46 23.57
CA PRO A 91 46.15 -19.31 22.69
C PRO A 91 47.59 -19.42 23.22
N THR A 92 48.21 -20.60 23.13
CA THR A 92 49.59 -20.82 23.59
C THR A 92 50.62 -20.06 22.75
N ASN A 93 50.32 -19.89 21.46
CA ASN A 93 51.03 -19.04 20.51
C ASN A 93 50.01 -18.11 19.86
N GLY A 94 50.27 -16.80 19.82
CA GLY A 94 49.25 -15.86 19.38
C GLY A 94 49.70 -14.41 19.31
N THR A 95 48.74 -13.57 18.99
CA THR A 95 48.88 -12.12 18.95
C THR A 95 47.76 -11.48 19.76
N VAL A 96 48.09 -10.51 20.60
CA VAL A 96 47.12 -9.72 21.36
C VAL A 96 47.37 -8.25 21.04
N ALA A 97 46.31 -7.56 20.62
CA ALA A 97 46.34 -6.15 20.24
C ALA A 97 45.33 -5.36 21.06
N VAL A 98 45.69 -4.15 21.44
CA VAL A 98 44.80 -3.25 22.18
C VAL A 98 45.14 -1.80 21.89
N TRP A 99 44.10 -0.97 21.73
CA TRP A 99 44.25 0.48 21.79
C TRP A 99 44.00 0.96 23.22
N PHE A 100 44.90 1.79 23.72
CA PHE A 100 44.74 2.33 25.06
C PHE A 100 45.29 3.76 25.15
N LYS A 101 44.83 4.48 26.16
CA LYS A 101 45.29 5.81 26.53
C LYS A 101 45.37 5.88 28.05
N ILE A 102 46.57 6.08 28.60
CA ILE A 102 46.76 6.25 30.04
C ILE A 102 46.46 7.71 30.37
N ASP A 103 45.52 7.97 31.26
CA ASP A 103 45.17 9.33 31.67
C ASP A 103 45.83 9.70 33.01
N ASN A 104 45.98 8.75 33.94
CA ASN A 104 46.64 8.97 35.23
C ASN A 104 47.51 7.78 35.65
N GLU A 105 48.56 8.06 36.42
CA GLU A 105 49.40 7.04 37.05
C GLU A 105 48.82 6.67 38.42
N VAL A 106 48.69 5.37 38.71
CA VAL A 106 48.18 4.89 40.00
C VAL A 106 49.33 4.26 40.78
N PHE A 107 49.78 4.91 41.85
CA PHE A 107 50.85 4.36 42.68
C PHE A 107 50.41 4.21 44.13
N SER A 108 49.90 3.02 44.44
CA SER A 108 49.51 2.58 45.79
C SER A 108 49.98 1.14 46.06
N GLY A 109 50.14 0.78 47.34
CA GLY A 109 50.66 -0.52 47.78
C GLY A 109 52.19 -0.63 47.86
N ARG A 110 52.72 -1.86 47.92
CA ARG A 110 54.18 -2.16 48.03
C ARG A 110 54.70 -2.80 46.73
N GLY A 111 56.01 -3.04 46.60
CA GLY A 111 56.60 -3.72 45.43
C GLY A 111 56.71 -2.88 44.15
N ALA A 112 56.93 -3.53 43.00
CA ALA A 112 57.30 -2.88 41.73
C ALA A 112 56.16 -2.08 41.05
N ALA A 113 56.44 -0.83 40.70
CA ALA A 113 55.50 0.23 40.31
C ALA A 113 54.79 0.02 38.94
N PHE A 114 53.97 -1.02 38.81
CA PHE A 114 53.28 -1.34 37.55
C PHE A 114 51.77 -1.08 37.59
N ASN A 115 51.22 -0.44 36.56
CA ASN A 115 49.79 -0.38 36.30
C ASN A 115 49.41 -1.43 35.24
N PRO A 116 48.64 -2.47 35.59
CA PRO A 116 48.30 -3.53 34.66
C PRO A 116 47.30 -3.06 33.62
N ILE A 117 47.64 -3.19 32.34
CA ILE A 117 46.72 -2.92 31.22
C ILE A 117 45.95 -4.21 30.91
N ILE A 118 46.66 -5.33 30.72
CA ILE A 118 46.09 -6.67 30.53
C ILE A 118 46.83 -7.67 31.40
N LEU A 119 46.08 -8.56 32.05
CA LEU A 119 46.59 -9.71 32.81
C LEU A 119 45.78 -10.97 32.46
N THR A 120 46.45 -12.11 32.38
CA THR A 120 45.78 -13.41 32.38
C THR A 120 45.89 -14.05 33.76
N LYS A 121 44.82 -14.05 34.58
CA LYS A 121 44.83 -14.73 35.90
C LYS A 121 43.44 -15.25 36.32
N SER A 122 43.41 -16.32 37.11
CA SER A 122 42.21 -17.01 37.63
C SER A 122 41.78 -16.60 39.04
N ARG A 123 42.70 -16.19 39.92
CA ARG A 123 42.43 -15.93 41.34
C ARG A 123 43.36 -14.88 41.87
N ALA A 124 42.90 -14.02 42.76
CA ALA A 124 43.83 -13.16 43.45
C ALA A 124 44.59 -13.99 44.51
N GLY A 125 45.90 -13.80 44.55
CA GLY A 125 46.89 -14.63 45.23
C GLY A 125 48.30 -14.11 44.95
N ASP A 126 49.26 -14.58 45.73
CA ASP A 126 50.59 -13.96 45.83
C ASP A 126 51.57 -14.34 44.70
N ASP A 127 51.28 -15.40 43.92
CA ASP A 127 52.26 -15.98 42.99
C ASP A 127 51.92 -15.81 41.50
N PHE A 128 53.01 -15.70 40.72
CA PHE A 128 53.21 -15.07 39.41
C PHE A 128 52.84 -15.93 38.19
N PHE A 129 51.67 -16.55 38.17
CA PHE A 129 51.29 -17.39 37.03
C PHE A 129 50.37 -16.67 36.05
N GLU A 130 50.84 -15.55 35.48
CA GLU A 130 50.21 -14.97 34.28
C GLU A 130 50.84 -15.56 33.01
N GLY A 131 50.06 -16.24 32.18
CA GLY A 131 50.53 -16.72 30.87
C GLY A 131 51.12 -15.60 30.01
N TYR A 132 50.48 -14.42 30.02
CA TYR A 132 51.10 -13.16 29.62
C TYR A 132 50.56 -11.96 30.42
N SER A 133 51.34 -10.88 30.46
CA SER A 133 50.93 -9.60 31.05
C SER A 133 51.40 -8.42 30.20
N ILE A 134 50.61 -7.35 30.21
CA ILE A 134 50.93 -6.05 29.63
C ILE A 134 50.75 -4.99 30.72
N LEU A 135 51.83 -4.27 31.01
CA LEU A 135 51.98 -3.42 32.18
C LEU A 135 52.55 -2.05 31.77
N TYR A 136 52.14 -1.00 32.47
CA TYR A 136 52.80 0.30 32.43
C TYR A 136 53.70 0.45 33.65
N ASP A 137 55.01 0.60 33.44
CA ASP A 137 55.99 0.85 34.50
C ASP A 137 55.98 2.34 34.84
N VAL A 138 55.42 2.71 35.99
CA VAL A 138 55.26 4.09 36.44
C VAL A 138 56.62 4.75 36.68
N ALA A 139 57.63 3.99 37.11
CA ALA A 139 58.95 4.54 37.42
C ALA A 139 59.74 4.90 36.16
N SER A 140 59.71 4.02 35.15
CA SER A 140 60.42 4.26 33.88
C SER A 140 59.56 4.89 32.79
N ARG A 141 58.23 4.96 32.99
CA ARG A 141 57.21 5.37 32.02
C ARG A 141 57.24 4.55 30.72
N LYS A 142 57.61 3.28 30.83
CA LYS A 142 57.73 2.34 29.71
C LYS A 142 56.62 1.30 29.75
N LEU A 143 56.28 0.75 28.60
CA LEU A 143 55.39 -0.40 28.53
C LEU A 143 56.23 -1.67 28.72
N GLY A 144 55.83 -2.49 29.68
CA GLY A 144 56.42 -3.78 29.96
C GLY A 144 55.48 -4.89 29.54
N ILE A 145 56.01 -5.96 28.97
CA ILE A 145 55.26 -7.18 28.72
C ILE A 145 56.03 -8.36 29.29
N ALA A 146 55.31 -9.38 29.74
CA ALA A 146 55.92 -10.62 30.19
C ALA A 146 55.12 -11.83 29.70
N ALA A 147 55.81 -12.95 29.55
CA ALA A 147 55.23 -14.26 29.33
C ALA A 147 55.88 -15.25 30.29
N THR A 148 55.08 -16.17 30.83
CA THR A 148 55.52 -17.07 31.90
C THR A 148 55.03 -18.49 31.68
N PHE A 149 55.89 -19.45 32.03
CA PHE A 149 55.52 -20.86 32.20
C PHE A 149 55.59 -21.28 33.67
N SER A 150 56.63 -20.83 34.38
CA SER A 150 56.86 -21.08 35.80
C SER A 150 57.74 -19.99 36.42
N GLU A 151 57.90 -19.98 37.75
CA GLU A 151 58.77 -19.01 38.45
C GLU A 151 60.21 -18.94 37.90
N LEU A 152 60.74 -20.07 37.41
CA LEU A 152 62.08 -20.16 36.82
C LEU A 152 62.11 -19.87 35.32
N ASN A 153 60.95 -19.88 34.65
CA ASN A 153 60.81 -19.75 33.20
C ASN A 153 59.82 -18.61 32.90
N GLN A 154 60.38 -17.40 32.89
CA GLN A 154 59.68 -16.16 32.59
C GLN A 154 60.58 -15.26 31.75
N VAL A 155 59.99 -14.54 30.82
CA VAL A 155 60.67 -13.51 30.03
C VAL A 155 59.85 -12.24 30.13
N SER A 156 60.53 -11.12 30.38
CA SER A 156 59.92 -9.79 30.35
C SER A 156 60.76 -8.84 29.51
N ILE A 157 60.08 -7.98 28.76
CA ILE A 157 60.70 -6.93 27.95
C ILE A 157 59.99 -5.61 28.19
N ARG A 158 60.71 -4.51 27.94
CA ARG A 158 60.17 -3.15 28.01
C ARG A 158 60.34 -2.46 26.66
N SER A 159 59.48 -1.49 26.40
CA SER A 159 59.59 -0.59 25.25
C SER A 159 60.93 0.17 25.27
N ALA A 160 61.43 0.50 24.08
CA ALA A 160 62.64 1.31 23.95
C ALA A 160 62.33 2.74 24.43
N ASP A 161 61.20 3.27 23.98
CA ASP A 161 60.75 4.62 24.32
C ASP A 161 59.74 4.67 25.47
N THR A 162 59.65 5.85 26.10
CA THR A 162 58.65 6.15 27.13
C THR A 162 57.31 6.56 26.51
N VAL A 163 56.21 6.17 27.14
CA VAL A 163 54.87 6.65 26.76
C VAL A 163 54.49 7.93 27.51
N LYS A 164 53.68 8.76 26.86
CA LYS A 164 53.12 9.99 27.41
C LYS A 164 51.67 9.80 27.81
N LEU A 165 51.28 10.35 28.97
CA LEU A 165 49.90 10.41 29.41
C LEU A 165 49.02 11.20 28.43
N GLY A 166 47.73 10.86 28.37
CA GLY A 166 46.73 11.49 27.51
C GLY A 166 46.87 11.19 26.01
N LYS A 167 47.78 10.29 25.61
CA LYS A 167 47.97 9.89 24.21
C LYS A 167 47.51 8.45 23.96
N TRP A 168 46.88 8.24 22.80
CA TRP A 168 46.55 6.92 22.30
C TRP A 168 47.79 6.18 21.81
N TYR A 169 47.90 4.91 22.19
CA TYR A 169 48.88 3.96 21.69
C TYR A 169 48.17 2.69 21.25
N HIS A 170 48.66 2.12 20.15
CA HIS A 170 48.35 0.76 19.76
C HIS A 170 49.47 -0.15 20.24
N LEU A 171 49.17 -1.04 21.19
CA LEU A 171 50.15 -2.02 21.64
C LEU A 171 49.76 -3.39 21.09
N VAL A 172 50.73 -4.06 20.49
CA VAL A 172 50.58 -5.43 20.02
C VAL A 172 51.70 -6.27 20.60
N ILE A 173 51.35 -7.41 21.19
CA ILE A 173 52.31 -8.44 21.56
C ILE A 173 52.14 -9.63 20.63
N THR A 174 53.25 -10.21 20.20
CA THR A 174 53.25 -11.52 19.56
C THR A 174 54.11 -12.45 20.38
N TYR A 175 53.62 -13.68 20.57
CA TYR A 175 54.35 -14.68 21.33
C TYR A 175 54.14 -16.07 20.73
N ASP A 176 55.22 -16.82 20.68
CA ASP A 176 55.26 -18.26 20.38
C ASP A 176 56.27 -18.92 21.33
N ASP A 177 56.63 -20.18 21.09
CA ASP A 177 57.57 -20.90 21.94
C ASP A 177 58.99 -20.31 21.92
N ASP A 178 59.35 -19.63 20.83
CA ASP A 178 60.71 -19.15 20.58
C ASP A 178 60.92 -17.71 21.01
N PHE A 179 59.92 -16.84 20.79
CA PHE A 179 60.06 -15.39 20.96
C PHE A 179 58.87 -14.73 21.63
N LEU A 180 59.17 -13.65 22.35
CA LEU A 180 58.23 -12.63 22.79
C LEU A 180 58.60 -11.30 22.11
N CYS A 181 57.64 -10.69 21.41
CA CYS A 181 57.83 -9.41 20.73
C CYS A 181 56.83 -8.36 21.22
N LEU A 182 57.30 -7.12 21.33
CA LEU A 182 56.51 -5.95 21.67
C LEU A 182 56.51 -4.98 20.50
N TYR A 183 55.33 -4.61 20.02
CA TYR A 183 55.13 -3.58 19.03
C TYR A 183 54.33 -2.42 19.61
N ILE A 184 54.72 -1.19 19.26
CA ILE A 184 53.99 0.03 19.59
C ILE A 184 53.73 0.79 18.30
N ASN A 185 52.48 1.18 18.07
CA ASN A 185 52.05 1.94 16.89
C ASN A 185 52.50 1.31 15.56
N GLY A 186 52.48 -0.02 15.49
CA GLY A 186 52.89 -0.78 14.30
C GLY A 186 54.40 -1.07 14.19
N ILE A 187 55.24 -0.53 15.08
CA ILE A 187 56.70 -0.66 15.02
C ILE A 187 57.19 -1.66 16.07
N LEU A 188 58.11 -2.55 15.70
CA LEU A 188 58.76 -3.48 16.64
C LEU A 188 59.70 -2.70 17.57
N GLU A 189 59.37 -2.69 18.86
CA GLU A 189 60.16 -2.00 19.90
C GLU A 189 61.20 -2.93 20.53
N ASN A 190 60.82 -4.19 20.75
CA ASN A 190 61.69 -5.15 21.43
C ASN A 190 61.30 -6.59 21.10
N LYS A 191 62.29 -7.49 21.07
CA LYS A 191 62.14 -8.93 20.81
C LYS A 191 63.12 -9.70 21.68
N MET A 192 62.65 -10.75 22.35
CA MET A 192 63.46 -11.55 23.26
C MET A 192 63.18 -13.04 23.09
N PRO A 193 64.20 -13.92 23.15
CA PRO A 193 63.99 -15.36 23.12
C PRO A 193 63.28 -15.83 24.39
N LYS A 194 62.30 -16.72 24.24
CA LYS A 194 61.46 -17.30 25.30
C LYS A 194 61.88 -18.73 25.62
N ASN A 195 61.96 -19.58 24.59
CA ASN A 195 62.35 -21.00 24.67
C ASN A 195 61.46 -21.85 25.59
N PHE A 196 60.18 -21.52 25.71
CA PHE A 196 59.18 -22.31 26.45
C PHE A 196 57.77 -22.02 25.94
N THR A 197 56.83 -22.93 26.15
CA THR A 197 55.40 -22.66 25.86
C THR A 197 54.75 -21.92 27.02
N SER A 198 54.01 -20.83 26.75
CA SER A 198 53.30 -20.11 27.81
C SER A 198 52.24 -21.00 28.45
N ARG A 199 52.12 -20.97 29.79
CA ARG A 199 51.16 -21.78 30.54
C ARG A 199 49.99 -20.93 31.00
N PHE A 200 48.78 -21.40 30.73
CA PHE A 200 47.55 -20.84 31.28
C PHE A 200 46.93 -21.85 32.27
N LEU A 201 46.54 -21.39 33.44
CA LEU A 201 45.89 -22.21 34.45
C LEU A 201 44.39 -22.32 34.17
N GLU A 202 43.79 -23.41 34.66
CA GLU A 202 42.36 -23.61 34.57
C GLU A 202 41.61 -22.52 35.34
N GLY A 203 40.59 -21.95 34.71
CA GLY A 203 39.84 -20.82 35.27
C GLY A 203 40.50 -19.45 35.07
N ASP A 204 41.68 -19.35 34.44
CA ASP A 204 42.29 -18.05 34.16
C ASP A 204 41.39 -17.23 33.25
N SER A 205 41.23 -15.94 33.55
CA SER A 205 40.53 -15.01 32.68
C SER A 205 41.49 -13.98 32.10
N VAL A 206 41.17 -13.48 30.91
CA VAL A 206 41.82 -12.29 30.35
C VAL A 206 41.13 -11.05 30.96
N MET A 207 41.88 -10.33 31.78
CA MET A 207 41.41 -9.18 32.55
C MET A 207 42.09 -7.91 32.04
N LEU A 208 41.30 -6.87 31.80
CA LEU A 208 41.77 -5.54 31.41
C LEU A 208 41.61 -4.59 32.60
N GLY A 209 42.71 -3.92 32.94
CA GLY A 209 42.81 -2.85 33.92
C GLY A 209 42.71 -3.21 35.41
N ASN A 210 42.52 -4.49 35.75
CA ASN A 210 42.53 -4.95 37.13
C ASN A 210 43.92 -5.42 37.58
N SER A 211 44.19 -5.36 38.88
CA SER A 211 45.29 -6.09 39.53
C SER A 211 44.82 -7.47 39.93
N ALA A 212 45.62 -8.47 39.63
CA ALA A 212 45.41 -9.83 40.09
C ALA A 212 46.20 -10.14 41.40
N ASN A 213 46.76 -9.11 42.05
CA ASN A 213 47.58 -9.22 43.26
C ASN A 213 47.00 -8.34 44.38
N TYR A 214 46.67 -8.95 45.54
CA TYR A 214 46.10 -8.25 46.69
C TYR A 214 47.10 -7.32 47.41
N LYS A 215 48.41 -7.50 47.23
CA LYS A 215 49.45 -6.67 47.87
C LYS A 215 49.70 -5.34 47.16
N ASN A 216 49.26 -5.24 45.90
CA ASN A 216 49.55 -4.12 45.02
C ASN A 216 48.21 -3.52 44.56
N GLU A 217 47.76 -2.47 45.23
CA GLU A 217 46.58 -1.67 44.88
C GLU A 217 46.87 -0.82 43.63
N ARG A 218 47.18 -1.44 42.50
CA ARG A 218 47.58 -0.74 41.26
C ARG A 218 46.66 -1.15 40.13
N TYR A 219 46.06 -0.17 39.47
CA TYR A 219 45.02 -0.41 38.47
C TYR A 219 45.26 0.49 37.26
N PHE A 220 44.67 0.14 36.13
CA PHE A 220 44.70 1.00 34.96
C PHE A 220 43.75 2.19 35.15
N ASN A 221 44.27 3.41 34.97
CA ASN A 221 43.48 4.63 34.97
C ASN A 221 43.60 5.30 33.60
N GLY A 222 42.60 5.09 32.77
CA GLY A 222 42.64 5.51 31.38
C GLY A 222 41.58 4.83 30.53
N THR A 223 41.70 5.01 29.22
CA THR A 223 40.74 4.52 28.24
C THR A 223 41.29 3.29 27.51
N ILE A 224 40.44 2.28 27.28
CA ILE A 224 40.71 1.12 26.43
C ILE A 224 39.68 1.06 25.29
N ASP A 225 40.17 0.71 24.12
CA ASP A 225 39.42 0.58 22.87
C ASP A 225 39.99 -0.58 22.04
N ASP A 226 39.21 -1.13 21.12
CA ASP A 226 39.58 -2.16 20.13
C ASP A 226 40.56 -3.23 20.65
N PHE A 227 40.04 -4.17 21.43
CA PHE A 227 40.80 -5.31 21.95
C PHE A 227 40.67 -6.52 21.02
N GLU A 228 41.80 -7.10 20.60
CA GLU A 228 41.83 -8.22 19.64
C GLU A 228 42.78 -9.34 20.07
N ILE A 229 42.37 -10.59 19.81
CA ILE A 229 43.18 -11.80 20.03
C ILE A 229 43.18 -12.64 18.76
N TYR A 230 44.37 -13.09 18.36
CA TYR A 230 44.61 -14.01 17.25
C TYR A 230 45.30 -15.28 17.76
N ASN A 231 44.95 -16.43 17.20
CA ASN A 231 45.56 -17.72 17.54
C ASN A 231 46.83 -18.04 16.73
N ARG A 232 47.47 -17.01 16.19
CA ARG A 232 48.75 -17.08 15.47
C ARG A 232 49.59 -15.83 15.73
N VAL A 233 50.87 -15.92 15.41
CA VAL A 233 51.77 -14.78 15.33
C VAL A 233 51.49 -14.01 14.05
N LEU A 234 51.11 -12.73 14.17
CA LEU A 234 50.99 -11.82 13.03
C LEU A 234 52.37 -11.37 12.55
N SER A 235 52.52 -11.21 11.24
CA SER A 235 53.70 -10.62 10.62
C SER A 235 53.81 -9.11 10.93
N PRO A 236 55.02 -8.52 10.87
CA PRO A 236 55.18 -7.07 11.02
C PRO A 236 54.28 -6.27 10.06
N GLU A 237 54.11 -6.72 8.82
CA GLU A 237 53.26 -6.08 7.83
C GLU A 237 51.78 -6.10 8.23
N GLU A 238 51.28 -7.23 8.75
CA GLU A 238 49.91 -7.35 9.26
C GLU A 238 49.69 -6.47 10.48
N ILE A 239 50.69 -6.32 11.36
CA ILE A 239 50.62 -5.44 12.54
C ILE A 239 50.55 -3.97 12.12
N VAL A 240 51.31 -3.57 11.10
CA VAL A 240 51.23 -2.22 10.52
C VAL A 240 49.85 -1.99 9.88
N GLN A 241 49.28 -2.99 9.19
CA GLN A 241 47.92 -2.90 8.66
C GLN A 241 46.88 -2.77 9.77
N LEU A 242 47.03 -3.54 10.85
CA LEU A 242 46.15 -3.47 12.02
C LEU A 242 46.20 -2.08 12.68
N TYR A 243 47.39 -1.48 12.81
CA TYR A 243 47.55 -0.11 13.31
C TYR A 243 46.87 0.94 12.41
N ASN A 244 47.01 0.80 11.09
CA ASN A 244 46.43 1.73 10.11
C ASN A 244 44.97 1.39 9.75
N ALA A 245 44.36 0.41 10.42
CA ALA A 245 43.01 -0.02 10.11
C ALA A 245 42.04 1.16 10.25
N PRO A 246 41.12 1.34 9.27
CA PRO A 246 40.13 2.40 9.35
C PRO A 246 39.22 2.16 10.55
N ASN A 247 38.58 3.24 11.02
CA ASN A 247 37.61 3.19 12.10
C ASN A 247 36.64 1.98 11.94
N PRO A 248 36.69 0.98 12.83
CA PRO A 248 35.92 -0.26 12.67
C PRO A 248 34.40 0.02 12.74
N ASN A 249 34.01 1.12 13.39
CA ASN A 249 32.62 1.54 13.51
C ASN A 249 32.09 2.27 12.26
N LYS A 250 32.96 2.66 11.31
CA LYS A 250 32.59 3.43 10.11
C LYS A 250 31.69 2.66 9.13
N PHE A 251 31.96 1.37 8.92
CA PHE A 251 31.14 0.55 8.02
C PHE A 251 29.73 0.29 8.57
N ALA A 252 29.57 0.24 9.89
CA ALA A 252 28.26 0.10 10.53
C ALA A 252 27.37 1.33 10.28
N ILE A 253 27.95 2.53 10.34
CA ILE A 253 27.23 3.79 10.04
C ILE A 253 26.71 3.78 8.59
N TYR A 254 27.54 3.40 7.62
CA TYR A 254 27.11 3.32 6.23
C TYR A 254 26.04 2.24 6.01
N LYS A 255 26.13 1.10 6.72
CA LYS A 255 25.13 0.03 6.63
C LYS A 255 23.74 0.53 7.09
N GLU A 256 23.67 1.26 8.19
CA GLU A 256 22.40 1.82 8.67
C GLU A 256 21.81 2.82 7.68
N ILE A 257 22.62 3.74 7.16
CA ILE A 257 22.19 4.70 6.13
C ILE A 257 21.65 3.98 4.89
N ILE A 258 22.32 2.93 4.42
CA ILE A 258 21.87 2.14 3.27
C ILE A 258 20.53 1.45 3.57
N ILE A 259 20.35 0.88 4.77
CA ILE A 259 19.08 0.23 5.16
C ILE A 259 17.94 1.27 5.23
N TYR A 260 18.16 2.42 5.86
CA TYR A 260 17.13 3.47 5.95
C TYR A 260 16.78 4.05 4.57
N THR A 261 17.77 4.24 3.69
CA THR A 261 17.51 4.73 2.32
C THR A 261 16.75 3.70 1.48
N LEU A 262 17.09 2.41 1.57
CA LEU A 262 16.37 1.33 0.87
C LEU A 262 14.94 1.17 1.39
N THR A 263 14.71 1.24 2.70
CA THR A 263 13.36 1.16 3.28
C THR A 263 12.49 2.34 2.85
N ALA A 264 13.04 3.56 2.81
CA ALA A 264 12.36 4.74 2.29
C ALA A 264 11.97 4.59 0.80
N ILE A 265 12.89 4.10 -0.04
CA ILE A 265 12.62 3.84 -1.47
C ILE A 265 11.48 2.82 -1.63
N CYS A 266 11.51 1.72 -0.88
CA CYS A 266 10.45 0.72 -0.90
C CYS A 266 9.08 1.30 -0.49
N ALA A 267 9.04 2.13 0.55
CA ALA A 267 7.80 2.80 0.98
C ALA A 267 7.21 3.71 -0.11
N ILE A 268 8.07 4.48 -0.81
CA ILE A 268 7.65 5.33 -1.93
C ILE A 268 7.06 4.50 -3.07
N LEU A 269 7.69 3.38 -3.42
CA LEU A 269 7.19 2.48 -4.47
C LEU A 269 5.82 1.89 -4.13
N VAL A 270 5.59 1.53 -2.86
CA VAL A 270 4.28 1.05 -2.39
C VAL A 270 3.21 2.14 -2.51
N ILE A 271 3.53 3.38 -2.13
CA ILE A 271 2.59 4.51 -2.26
C ILE A 271 2.24 4.74 -3.73
N ILE A 272 3.24 4.77 -4.63
CA ILE A 272 2.99 4.92 -6.08
C ILE A 272 2.09 3.80 -6.60
N TRP A 273 2.36 2.55 -6.19
CA TRP A 273 1.54 1.42 -6.60
C TRP A 273 0.07 1.54 -6.13
N LEU A 274 -0.16 1.94 -4.88
CA LEU A 274 -1.51 2.19 -4.34
C LEU A 274 -2.25 3.30 -5.09
N VAL A 275 -1.55 4.40 -5.41
CA VAL A 275 -2.11 5.50 -6.22
C VAL A 275 -2.54 5.00 -7.60
N VAL A 276 -1.68 4.23 -8.29
CA VAL A 276 -2.00 3.66 -9.61
C VAL A 276 -3.21 2.73 -9.54
N LEU A 277 -3.34 1.90 -8.51
CA LEU A 277 -4.49 1.01 -8.34
C LEU A 277 -5.80 1.78 -8.15
N ASN A 278 -5.79 2.82 -7.31
CA ASN A 278 -6.97 3.66 -7.09
C ASN A 278 -7.35 4.44 -8.36
N TYR A 279 -6.36 4.95 -9.10
CA TYR A 279 -6.59 5.65 -10.35
C TYR A 279 -7.21 4.74 -11.42
N ARG A 280 -6.74 3.49 -11.53
CA ARG A 280 -7.32 2.49 -12.43
C ARG A 280 -8.79 2.20 -12.11
N LYS A 281 -9.12 1.97 -10.84
CA LYS A 281 -10.52 1.77 -10.39
C LYS A 281 -11.41 2.96 -10.72
N LEU A 282 -10.89 4.19 -10.59
CA LEU A 282 -11.65 5.40 -10.89
C LEU A 282 -11.95 5.54 -12.39
N ILE A 283 -10.98 5.20 -13.25
CA ILE A 283 -11.17 5.19 -14.70
C ILE A 283 -12.22 4.15 -15.11
N GLU A 284 -12.20 2.95 -14.53
CA GLU A 284 -13.20 1.92 -14.83
C GLU A 284 -14.63 2.36 -14.46
N ARG A 285 -14.81 2.98 -13.29
CA ARG A 285 -16.13 3.53 -12.89
C ARG A 285 -16.63 4.59 -13.86
N LYS A 286 -15.76 5.51 -14.29
CA LYS A 286 -16.13 6.52 -15.30
C LYS A 286 -16.52 5.89 -16.63
N ARG A 287 -15.79 4.87 -17.09
CA ARG A 287 -16.13 4.14 -18.32
C ARG A 287 -17.50 3.46 -18.23
N ALA A 288 -17.80 2.82 -17.09
CA ALA A 288 -19.09 2.17 -16.89
C ALA A 288 -20.27 3.18 -16.91
N GLN A 289 -20.08 4.37 -16.33
CA GLN A 289 -21.10 5.43 -16.40
C GLN A 289 -21.34 5.93 -17.83
N ILE A 290 -20.27 6.12 -18.61
CA ILE A 290 -20.36 6.55 -20.01
C ILE A 290 -21.08 5.48 -20.85
N ASP A 291 -20.79 4.20 -20.65
CA ASP A 291 -21.46 3.10 -21.38
C ASP A 291 -22.98 3.09 -21.14
N ILE A 292 -23.40 3.26 -19.88
CA ILE A 292 -24.82 3.35 -19.52
C ILE A 292 -25.47 4.56 -20.20
N SER A 293 -24.83 5.73 -20.15
CA SER A 293 -25.34 6.95 -20.79
C SER A 293 -25.53 6.77 -22.30
N ASN A 294 -24.57 6.13 -22.98
CA ASN A 294 -24.65 5.90 -24.43
C ASN A 294 -25.80 4.95 -24.80
N ARG A 295 -26.02 3.88 -24.03
CA ARG A 295 -27.14 2.96 -24.26
C ARG A 295 -28.49 3.63 -24.06
N LEU A 296 -28.58 4.56 -23.10
CA LEU A 296 -29.79 5.33 -22.84
C LEU A 296 -30.13 6.18 -24.08
N LEU A 297 -29.14 6.92 -24.58
CA LEU A 297 -29.27 7.75 -25.78
C LEU A 297 -29.66 6.92 -27.02
N GLU A 298 -29.07 5.73 -27.19
CA GLU A 298 -29.38 4.83 -28.30
C GLU A 298 -30.83 4.34 -28.26
N LEU A 299 -31.35 4.05 -27.07
CA LEU A 299 -32.74 3.62 -26.90
C LEU A 299 -33.72 4.77 -27.06
N GLU A 300 -33.38 5.98 -26.63
CA GLU A 300 -34.16 7.18 -26.93
C GLU A 300 -34.25 7.41 -28.43
N THR A 301 -33.12 7.40 -29.15
CA THR A 301 -33.12 7.55 -30.61
C THR A 301 -33.88 6.43 -31.31
N LYS A 302 -33.79 5.18 -30.85
CA LYS A 302 -34.58 4.05 -31.40
C LYS A 302 -36.07 4.20 -31.10
N SER A 303 -36.46 4.62 -29.89
CA SER A 303 -37.85 4.85 -29.51
C SER A 303 -38.47 5.96 -30.36
N VAL A 304 -37.78 7.10 -30.49
CA VAL A 304 -38.24 8.25 -31.28
C VAL A 304 -38.32 7.89 -32.77
N ARG A 305 -37.32 7.20 -33.33
CA ARG A 305 -37.35 6.75 -34.75
C ARG A 305 -38.45 5.73 -35.03
N THR A 306 -38.83 4.92 -34.05
CA THR A 306 -39.93 3.95 -34.18
C THR A 306 -41.30 4.61 -33.97
N GLN A 307 -41.37 5.72 -33.23
CA GLN A 307 -42.58 6.48 -32.93
C GLN A 307 -42.95 7.56 -33.96
N MET A 308 -42.10 7.82 -34.97
CA MET A 308 -42.52 8.47 -36.21
C MET A 308 -43.39 7.50 -37.01
N ASN A 309 -44.57 7.20 -36.48
CA ASN A 309 -45.49 6.14 -36.88
C ASN A 309 -45.87 6.30 -38.36
N PRO A 310 -45.20 5.60 -39.30
CA PRO A 310 -45.49 5.76 -40.72
C PRO A 310 -46.95 5.38 -40.97
N HIS A 311 -47.45 4.41 -40.20
CA HIS A 311 -48.81 3.93 -40.27
C HIS A 311 -49.83 4.97 -39.79
N PHE A 312 -49.56 5.78 -38.75
CA PHE A 312 -50.44 6.91 -38.39
C PHE A 312 -50.51 7.93 -39.53
N ILE A 313 -49.35 8.36 -40.06
CA ILE A 313 -49.29 9.34 -41.15
C ILE A 313 -50.00 8.80 -42.40
N PHE A 314 -49.72 7.57 -42.82
CA PHE A 314 -50.39 6.93 -43.96
C PHE A 314 -51.90 6.78 -43.75
N ASN A 315 -52.36 6.41 -42.55
CA ASN A 315 -53.79 6.26 -42.28
C ASN A 315 -54.53 7.60 -42.22
N SER A 316 -53.89 8.64 -41.69
CA SER A 316 -54.44 9.98 -41.70
C SER A 316 -54.56 10.53 -43.12
N LEU A 317 -53.57 10.28 -43.98
CA LEU A 317 -53.64 10.63 -45.41
C LEU A 317 -54.75 9.86 -46.14
N ASN A 318 -54.93 8.57 -45.86
CA ASN A 318 -56.03 7.79 -46.43
C ASN A 318 -57.41 8.29 -45.97
N THR A 319 -57.51 8.76 -44.73
CA THR A 319 -58.76 9.34 -44.19
C THR A 319 -59.07 10.67 -44.86
N LEU A 320 -58.06 11.52 -45.06
CA LEU A 320 -58.21 12.76 -45.82
C LEU A 320 -58.66 12.48 -47.26
N ASN A 321 -58.05 11.49 -47.92
CA ASN A 321 -58.46 11.06 -49.26
C ASN A 321 -59.93 10.58 -49.27
N ARG A 322 -60.38 9.87 -48.23
CA ARG A 322 -61.78 9.46 -48.11
C ARG A 322 -62.73 10.65 -48.01
N PHE A 323 -62.45 11.65 -47.16
CA PHE A 323 -63.29 12.85 -47.08
C PHE A 323 -63.34 13.62 -48.41
N ILE A 324 -62.22 13.69 -49.14
CA ILE A 324 -62.16 14.28 -50.48
C ILE A 324 -63.03 13.50 -51.48
N LEU A 325 -62.97 12.16 -51.44
CA LEU A 325 -63.78 11.29 -52.31
C LEU A 325 -65.28 11.31 -51.97
N GLU A 326 -65.64 11.47 -50.70
CA GLU A 326 -67.01 11.58 -50.19
C GLU A 326 -67.59 13.00 -50.33
N ALA A 327 -66.83 13.94 -50.90
CA ALA A 327 -67.18 15.36 -51.06
C ALA A 327 -67.49 16.11 -49.75
N ASP A 328 -67.01 15.60 -48.61
CA ASP A 328 -67.14 16.24 -47.30
C ASP A 328 -65.98 17.22 -47.05
N LEU A 329 -66.01 18.32 -47.81
CA LEU A 329 -64.95 19.33 -47.79
C LEU A 329 -64.82 20.02 -46.43
N ALA A 330 -65.90 20.15 -45.67
CA ALA A 330 -65.91 20.79 -44.36
C ALA A 330 -65.17 19.94 -43.32
N ASN A 331 -65.45 18.63 -43.22
CA ASN A 331 -64.70 17.76 -42.33
C ASN A 331 -63.27 17.51 -42.81
N ALA A 332 -63.02 17.53 -44.13
CA ALA A 332 -61.67 17.46 -44.67
C ALA A 332 -60.78 18.64 -44.21
N GLU A 333 -61.31 19.87 -44.26
CA GLU A 333 -60.59 21.08 -43.82
C GLU A 333 -60.29 21.04 -42.30
N ILE A 334 -61.31 20.71 -41.49
CA ILE A 334 -61.16 20.57 -40.03
C ILE A 334 -60.13 19.49 -39.69
N TYR A 335 -60.21 18.33 -40.36
CA TYR A 335 -59.27 17.22 -40.16
C TYR A 335 -57.84 17.64 -40.52
N LEU A 336 -57.63 18.25 -41.68
CA LEU A 336 -56.32 18.68 -42.15
C LEU A 336 -55.68 19.71 -41.21
N SER A 337 -56.48 20.67 -40.71
CA SER A 337 -56.02 21.69 -39.77
C SER A 337 -55.60 21.07 -38.43
N LYS A 338 -56.45 20.22 -37.84
CA LYS A 338 -56.13 19.50 -36.60
C LYS A 338 -54.92 18.57 -36.76
N PHE A 339 -54.83 17.85 -37.87
CA PHE A 339 -53.73 16.95 -38.18
C PHE A 339 -52.41 17.70 -38.33
N SER A 340 -52.40 18.81 -39.06
CA SER A 340 -51.22 19.65 -39.26
C SER A 340 -50.73 20.26 -37.94
N LYS A 341 -51.66 20.74 -37.08
CA LYS A 341 -51.34 21.26 -35.75
C LYS A 341 -50.72 20.18 -34.86
N LEU A 342 -51.32 18.98 -34.83
CA LEU A 342 -50.81 17.84 -34.07
C LEU A 342 -49.42 17.40 -34.57
N LEU A 343 -49.24 17.28 -35.89
CA LEU A 343 -47.98 16.85 -36.49
C LEU A 343 -46.85 17.83 -36.18
N ARG A 344 -47.11 19.14 -36.28
CA ARG A 344 -46.13 20.17 -35.90
C ARG A 344 -45.73 20.03 -34.44
N LYS A 345 -46.72 19.91 -33.54
CA LYS A 345 -46.46 19.77 -32.10
C LYS A 345 -45.67 18.50 -31.77
N LEU A 346 -45.99 17.37 -32.41
CA LEU A 346 -45.21 16.13 -32.27
C LEU A 346 -43.75 16.29 -32.73
N MET A 347 -43.50 16.98 -33.85
CA MET A 347 -42.13 17.21 -34.32
C MET A 347 -41.35 18.13 -33.38
N GLU A 348 -41.94 19.24 -32.95
CA GLU A 348 -41.33 20.19 -32.00
C GLU A 348 -41.01 19.52 -30.66
N SER A 349 -41.94 18.74 -30.12
CA SER A 349 -41.78 18.01 -28.86
C SER A 349 -40.81 16.82 -28.95
N SER A 350 -40.70 16.16 -30.11
CA SER A 350 -39.78 15.01 -30.29
C SER A 350 -38.30 15.37 -30.24
N ALA A 351 -37.98 16.65 -30.44
CA ALA A 351 -36.62 17.16 -30.31
C ALA A 351 -36.21 17.42 -28.84
N ALA A 352 -37.16 17.41 -27.91
CA ALA A 352 -36.93 17.63 -26.50
C ALA A 352 -36.91 16.32 -25.71
N ASP A 353 -35.93 16.15 -24.82
CA ASP A 353 -35.81 14.96 -23.95
C ASP A 353 -36.97 14.85 -22.94
N LYS A 354 -37.63 15.98 -22.63
CA LYS A 354 -38.76 16.11 -21.70
C LYS A 354 -39.75 17.16 -22.22
N ILE A 355 -41.03 16.96 -21.92
CA ILE A 355 -42.12 17.91 -22.22
C ILE A 355 -42.95 18.18 -20.97
N SER A 356 -43.69 19.29 -20.92
CA SER A 356 -44.58 19.53 -19.79
C SER A 356 -45.76 18.54 -19.79
N LEU A 357 -46.32 18.27 -18.61
CA LEU A 357 -47.50 17.41 -18.47
C LEU A 357 -48.69 18.03 -19.22
N GLU A 358 -48.82 19.36 -19.19
CA GLU A 358 -49.83 20.08 -19.97
C GLU A 358 -49.65 19.84 -21.48
N GLU A 359 -48.42 19.88 -21.99
CA GLU A 359 -48.13 19.61 -23.39
C GLU A 359 -48.47 18.17 -23.79
N GLU A 360 -48.14 17.16 -22.96
CA GLU A 360 -48.49 15.75 -23.21
C GLU A 360 -50.01 15.61 -23.27
N ILE A 361 -50.75 16.25 -22.36
CA ILE A 361 -52.22 16.21 -22.35
C ILE A 361 -52.81 16.83 -23.61
N GLU A 362 -52.31 17.97 -24.08
CA GLU A 362 -52.79 18.59 -25.32
C GLU A 362 -52.50 17.70 -26.54
N ILE A 363 -51.31 17.10 -26.61
CA ILE A 363 -50.93 16.17 -27.68
C ILE A 363 -51.84 14.94 -27.68
N LEU A 364 -52.07 14.34 -26.50
CA LEU A 364 -52.95 13.18 -26.34
C LEU A 364 -54.39 13.50 -26.74
N LYS A 365 -54.93 14.65 -26.33
CA LYS A 365 -56.27 15.10 -26.73
C LYS A 365 -56.37 15.25 -28.25
N GLY A 366 -55.42 15.97 -28.85
CA GLY A 366 -55.38 16.16 -30.31
C GLY A 366 -55.28 14.82 -31.06
N TYR A 367 -54.49 13.88 -30.54
CA TYR A 367 -54.38 12.53 -31.08
C TYR A 367 -55.72 11.78 -31.04
N ILE A 368 -56.38 11.73 -29.88
CA ILE A 368 -57.67 11.04 -29.71
C ILE A 368 -58.76 11.67 -30.60
N GLU A 369 -58.77 12.99 -30.75
CA GLU A 369 -59.71 13.69 -31.64
C GLU A 369 -59.53 13.29 -33.11
N ILE A 370 -58.29 13.19 -33.58
CA ILE A 370 -57.99 12.73 -34.94
C ILE A 370 -58.43 11.27 -35.12
N GLU A 371 -58.18 10.41 -34.14
CA GLU A 371 -58.61 9.02 -34.15
C GLU A 371 -60.15 8.89 -34.11
N LYS A 372 -60.84 9.76 -33.36
CA LYS A 372 -62.31 9.84 -33.33
C LYS A 372 -62.88 10.20 -34.70
N LEU A 373 -62.30 11.17 -35.40
CA LEU A 373 -62.74 11.57 -36.75
C LEU A 373 -62.49 10.50 -37.82
N ARG A 374 -61.53 9.58 -37.61
CA ARG A 374 -61.25 8.48 -38.55
C ARG A 374 -62.34 7.42 -38.55
N PHE A 375 -63.12 7.34 -37.49
CA PHE A 375 -64.04 6.24 -37.22
C PHE A 375 -65.49 6.72 -37.30
N SER A 376 -66.29 6.04 -38.13
CA SER A 376 -67.65 6.46 -38.49
C SER A 376 -68.63 6.45 -37.31
N ASP A 377 -68.41 5.57 -36.33
CA ASP A 377 -69.25 5.50 -35.14
C ASP A 377 -68.57 6.23 -33.97
N SER A 378 -69.18 7.28 -33.42
CA SER A 378 -68.56 8.07 -32.34
C SER A 378 -68.25 7.23 -31.08
N PHE A 379 -67.11 7.51 -30.43
CA PHE A 379 -66.87 7.13 -29.03
C PHE A 379 -66.68 8.40 -28.19
N GLU A 380 -67.04 8.34 -26.92
CA GLU A 380 -66.83 9.44 -25.99
C GLU A 380 -65.52 9.27 -25.22
N PHE A 381 -64.85 10.39 -24.93
CA PHE A 381 -63.62 10.36 -24.16
C PHE A 381 -63.53 11.53 -23.19
N GLU A 382 -62.83 11.31 -22.10
CA GLU A 382 -62.58 12.31 -21.08
C GLU A 382 -61.12 12.25 -20.62
N VAL A 383 -60.46 13.41 -20.59
CA VAL A 383 -59.07 13.53 -20.08
C VAL A 383 -59.05 14.51 -18.93
N GLN A 384 -58.78 14.01 -17.73
CA GLN A 384 -58.77 14.76 -16.48
C GLN A 384 -57.35 14.86 -15.92
N CYS A 385 -56.98 16.05 -15.43
CA CYS A 385 -55.71 16.27 -14.74
C CYS A 385 -55.99 16.79 -13.34
N PHE A 386 -55.58 16.02 -12.33
CA PHE A 386 -55.68 16.38 -10.92
C PHE A 386 -54.33 16.78 -10.34
N VAL A 387 -53.31 16.92 -11.19
CA VAL A 387 -51.98 17.40 -10.82
C VAL A 387 -51.96 18.93 -10.88
N ASN A 388 -51.53 19.57 -9.80
CA ASN A 388 -51.39 21.03 -9.73
C ASN A 388 -50.18 21.50 -10.56
N LYS A 389 -50.32 22.65 -11.24
CA LYS A 389 -49.26 23.27 -12.05
C LYS A 389 -48.65 22.30 -13.07
N ALA A 390 -49.49 21.70 -13.90
CA ALA A 390 -49.06 20.72 -14.91
C ALA A 390 -48.06 21.31 -15.93
N GLU A 391 -48.10 22.63 -16.13
CA GLU A 391 -47.17 23.42 -16.92
C GLU A 391 -45.72 23.37 -16.39
N ASP A 392 -45.54 23.26 -15.06
CA ASP A 392 -44.23 23.24 -14.39
C ASP A 392 -43.65 21.82 -14.27
N ILE A 393 -44.46 20.79 -14.55
CA ILE A 393 -44.09 19.38 -14.37
C ILE A 393 -43.63 18.82 -15.70
N SER A 394 -42.33 18.58 -15.85
CA SER A 394 -41.80 17.89 -17.02
C SER A 394 -41.84 16.38 -16.86
N ILE A 395 -42.26 15.68 -17.91
CA ILE A 395 -42.29 14.21 -17.99
C ILE A 395 -41.60 13.72 -19.27
N PRO A 396 -41.19 12.43 -19.33
CA PRO A 396 -40.68 11.87 -20.57
C PRO A 396 -41.76 11.85 -21.66
N PHE A 397 -41.43 12.36 -22.84
CA PHE A 397 -42.33 12.43 -23.99
C PHE A 397 -42.86 11.05 -24.44
N MET A 398 -44.16 10.94 -24.77
CA MET A 398 -44.81 9.77 -25.41
C MET A 398 -44.78 8.46 -24.61
N LEU A 399 -45.02 8.52 -23.29
CA LEU A 399 -45.19 7.30 -22.48
C LEU A 399 -46.64 6.78 -22.50
N VAL A 400 -47.62 7.66 -22.68
CA VAL A 400 -49.04 7.32 -22.51
C VAL A 400 -49.70 6.91 -23.82
N GLN A 401 -49.33 7.57 -24.92
CA GLN A 401 -49.98 7.42 -26.22
C GLN A 401 -50.12 5.95 -26.69
N PRO A 402 -49.11 5.06 -26.60
CA PRO A 402 -49.28 3.69 -27.08
C PRO A 402 -50.34 2.89 -26.31
N PHE A 403 -50.59 3.22 -25.04
CA PHE A 403 -51.67 2.58 -24.28
C PHE A 403 -53.05 3.11 -24.71
N VAL A 404 -53.14 4.40 -25.02
CA VAL A 404 -54.35 5.01 -25.60
C VAL A 404 -54.65 4.44 -26.99
N GLU A 405 -53.62 4.26 -27.83
CA GLU A 405 -53.75 3.61 -29.14
C GLU A 405 -54.32 2.20 -29.00
N ASN A 406 -53.76 1.40 -28.08
CA ASN A 406 -54.25 0.05 -27.83
C ASN A 406 -55.70 0.06 -27.31
N ALA A 407 -56.05 0.99 -26.41
CA ALA A 407 -57.39 1.13 -25.89
C ALA A 407 -58.41 1.42 -27.01
N ILE A 408 -58.10 2.34 -27.94
CA ILE A 408 -58.97 2.68 -29.06
C ILE A 408 -59.07 1.50 -30.05
N TRP A 409 -57.93 1.05 -30.58
CA TRP A 409 -57.89 0.09 -31.69
C TRP A 409 -58.27 -1.34 -31.31
N HIS A 410 -57.84 -1.79 -30.14
CA HIS A 410 -58.08 -3.16 -29.68
C HIS A 410 -59.21 -3.26 -28.67
N GLY A 411 -59.50 -2.19 -27.91
CA GLY A 411 -60.59 -2.17 -26.94
C GLY A 411 -61.90 -1.68 -27.53
N LEU A 412 -61.94 -0.43 -27.99
CA LEU A 412 -63.19 0.27 -28.32
C LEU A 412 -63.72 -0.05 -29.70
N ILE A 413 -62.88 -0.08 -30.73
CA ILE A 413 -63.32 -0.28 -32.13
C ILE A 413 -64.05 -1.62 -32.34
N PRO A 414 -63.62 -2.75 -31.75
CA PRO A 414 -64.36 -4.01 -31.86
C PRO A 414 -65.72 -4.00 -31.15
N LYS A 415 -65.98 -3.03 -30.26
CA LYS A 415 -67.23 -2.92 -29.51
C LYS A 415 -68.28 -2.14 -30.31
N LYS A 416 -69.51 -2.67 -30.35
CA LYS A 416 -70.60 -2.10 -31.15
C LYS A 416 -71.18 -0.80 -30.57
N GLU A 417 -71.40 -0.74 -29.26
CA GLU A 417 -72.09 0.38 -28.61
C GLU A 417 -71.48 0.75 -27.26
N ASN A 418 -71.82 1.95 -26.75
CA ASN A 418 -71.38 2.48 -25.47
C ASN A 418 -69.85 2.40 -25.28
N ARG A 419 -69.12 3.14 -26.12
CA ARG A 419 -67.66 3.22 -26.11
C ARG A 419 -67.21 4.47 -25.37
N PHE A 420 -66.42 4.28 -24.32
CA PHE A 420 -65.91 5.34 -23.48
C PHE A 420 -64.44 5.11 -23.12
N LEU A 421 -63.64 6.16 -23.24
CA LEU A 421 -62.24 6.21 -22.84
C LEU A 421 -62.04 7.28 -21.77
N ASN A 422 -61.56 6.90 -20.60
CA ASN A 422 -61.18 7.84 -19.55
C ASN A 422 -59.66 7.81 -19.34
N ILE A 423 -59.05 8.99 -19.31
CA ILE A 423 -57.63 9.17 -18.99
C ILE A 423 -57.53 10.14 -17.81
N SER A 424 -56.85 9.73 -16.75
CA SER A 424 -56.67 10.57 -15.57
C SER A 424 -55.21 10.63 -15.15
N PHE A 425 -54.75 11.85 -14.83
CA PHE A 425 -53.43 12.12 -14.27
C PHE A 425 -53.57 12.51 -12.80
N LEU A 426 -52.92 11.77 -11.92
CA LEU A 426 -53.01 11.90 -10.47
C LEU A 426 -51.61 12.09 -9.88
N PRO A 427 -51.43 12.95 -8.86
CA PRO A 427 -50.17 13.03 -8.12
C PRO A 427 -49.95 11.73 -7.33
N LEU A 428 -48.72 11.22 -7.32
CA LEU A 428 -48.33 10.08 -6.49
C LEU A 428 -47.41 10.51 -5.34
N ASP A 429 -46.33 11.22 -5.67
CA ASP A 429 -45.37 11.79 -4.72
C ASP A 429 -44.58 12.95 -5.38
N GLU A 430 -43.59 13.52 -4.67
CA GLU A 430 -42.81 14.67 -5.17
C GLU A 430 -42.03 14.42 -6.46
N ASN A 431 -41.83 13.15 -6.82
CA ASN A 431 -41.00 12.73 -7.94
C ASN A 431 -41.77 11.92 -8.98
N ARG A 432 -43.07 11.65 -8.78
CA ARG A 432 -43.86 10.76 -9.64
C ARG A 432 -45.32 11.17 -9.74
N ILE A 433 -45.90 10.86 -10.90
CA ILE A 433 -47.34 10.94 -11.16
C ILE A 433 -47.85 9.57 -11.63
N THR A 434 -49.15 9.35 -11.45
CA THR A 434 -49.86 8.18 -11.95
C THR A 434 -50.76 8.59 -13.11
N CYS A 435 -50.57 7.98 -14.28
CA CYS A 435 -51.50 8.08 -15.40
C CYS A 435 -52.34 6.81 -15.49
N ILE A 436 -53.66 6.96 -15.47
CA ILE A 436 -54.60 5.86 -15.62
C ILE A 436 -55.28 5.98 -16.99
N VAL A 437 -55.14 4.95 -17.83
CA VAL A 437 -55.89 4.80 -19.08
C VAL A 437 -56.94 3.72 -18.87
N ASN A 438 -58.22 4.08 -18.95
CA ASN A 438 -59.34 3.22 -18.60
C ASN A 438 -60.35 3.17 -19.75
N ASP A 439 -60.44 2.02 -20.42
CA ASP A 439 -61.39 1.78 -21.51
C ASP A 439 -62.52 0.85 -21.06
N ASN A 440 -63.68 0.96 -21.69
CA ASN A 440 -64.79 0.03 -21.50
C ASN A 440 -64.97 -0.94 -22.69
N GLY A 441 -63.88 -1.24 -23.40
CA GLY A 441 -63.85 -2.06 -24.61
C GLY A 441 -64.08 -3.55 -24.38
N VAL A 442 -63.77 -4.37 -25.40
CA VAL A 442 -64.00 -5.83 -25.38
C VAL A 442 -63.05 -6.61 -24.45
N GLY A 443 -62.00 -5.97 -23.94
CA GLY A 443 -60.97 -6.59 -23.11
C GLY A 443 -59.87 -7.31 -23.89
N ARG A 444 -58.76 -7.64 -23.20
CA ARG A 444 -57.55 -8.15 -23.85
C ARG A 444 -57.67 -9.58 -24.37
N GLU A 445 -58.45 -10.43 -23.71
CA GLU A 445 -58.69 -11.83 -24.12
C GLU A 445 -59.45 -11.90 -25.45
N GLU A 446 -60.52 -11.11 -25.62
CA GLU A 446 -61.28 -11.02 -26.87
C GLU A 446 -60.47 -10.33 -27.98
N ALA A 447 -59.74 -9.26 -27.65
CA ALA A 447 -58.84 -8.60 -28.60
C ALA A 447 -57.74 -9.54 -29.13
N ALA A 448 -57.32 -10.55 -28.36
CA ALA A 448 -56.33 -11.54 -28.79
C ALA A 448 -56.89 -12.54 -29.81
N LYS A 449 -58.21 -12.82 -29.80
CA LYS A 449 -58.87 -13.73 -30.74
C LYS A 449 -59.01 -13.15 -32.15
N HIS A 450 -59.03 -11.82 -32.27
CA HIS A 450 -59.13 -11.09 -33.53
C HIS A 450 -57.77 -10.67 -34.13
N LYS A 451 -56.64 -11.20 -33.61
CA LYS A 451 -55.30 -10.86 -34.13
C LYS A 451 -54.96 -11.67 -35.38
N ASP A 452 -54.58 -10.95 -36.44
CA ASP A 452 -53.90 -11.50 -37.60
C ASP A 452 -52.52 -12.06 -37.19
N PRO A 453 -52.22 -13.36 -37.39
CA PRO A 453 -50.96 -14.00 -36.98
C PRO A 453 -49.70 -13.35 -37.59
N LEU A 454 -49.84 -12.59 -38.68
CA LEU A 454 -48.74 -11.94 -39.40
C LEU A 454 -48.39 -10.54 -38.88
N LYS A 455 -49.23 -9.90 -38.05
CA LYS A 455 -48.91 -8.59 -37.46
C LYS A 455 -48.04 -8.77 -36.21
N LYS A 456 -46.75 -8.44 -36.36
CA LYS A 456 -45.72 -8.47 -35.31
C LYS A 456 -46.26 -7.93 -33.98
N LYS A 457 -46.04 -8.76 -32.95
CA LYS A 457 -46.15 -8.52 -31.50
C LYS A 457 -45.86 -7.08 -31.10
N SER A 458 -46.55 -6.62 -30.05
CA SER A 458 -46.59 -5.28 -29.43
C SER A 458 -45.24 -4.61 -29.09
N LEU A 459 -44.39 -4.41 -30.10
CA LEU A 459 -43.07 -3.78 -30.02
C LEU A 459 -43.11 -2.45 -29.25
N ALA A 460 -44.16 -1.64 -29.47
CA ALA A 460 -44.32 -0.35 -28.79
C ALA A 460 -44.43 -0.48 -27.26
N ILE A 461 -45.15 -1.48 -26.74
CA ILE A 461 -45.29 -1.70 -25.29
C ILE A 461 -43.97 -2.23 -24.71
N ASP A 462 -43.30 -3.15 -25.41
CA ASP A 462 -42.01 -3.68 -24.98
C ASP A 462 -40.93 -2.59 -24.91
N PHE A 463 -40.95 -1.61 -25.84
CA PHE A 463 -40.09 -0.44 -25.79
C PHE A 463 -40.41 0.47 -24.60
N ILE A 464 -41.68 0.73 -24.30
CA ILE A 464 -42.07 1.51 -23.11
C ILE A 464 -41.62 0.80 -21.83
N LYS A 465 -41.78 -0.52 -21.74
CA LYS A 465 -41.31 -1.31 -20.59
C LYS A 465 -39.80 -1.14 -20.38
N GLN A 466 -39.01 -1.34 -21.44
CA GLN A 466 -37.56 -1.16 -21.37
C GLN A 466 -37.17 0.28 -21.00
N ARG A 467 -37.88 1.27 -21.54
CA ARG A 467 -37.65 2.69 -21.23
C ARG A 467 -37.91 3.01 -19.76
N LEU A 468 -39.02 2.53 -19.19
CA LEU A 468 -39.34 2.71 -17.76
C LEU A 468 -38.34 1.99 -16.83
N GLU A 469 -37.89 0.79 -17.20
CA GLU A 469 -36.85 0.05 -16.44
C GLU A 469 -35.52 0.81 -16.42
N LEU A 470 -35.14 1.45 -17.52
CA LEU A 470 -33.90 2.23 -17.62
C LEU A 470 -33.99 3.55 -16.86
N ILE A 471 -35.11 4.26 -16.95
CA ILE A 471 -35.33 5.46 -16.15
C ILE A 471 -35.28 5.10 -14.66
N THR A 472 -35.86 3.95 -14.27
CA THR A 472 -35.80 3.45 -12.89
C THR A 472 -34.37 3.28 -12.40
N LYS A 473 -33.51 2.64 -13.21
CA LYS A 473 -32.09 2.44 -12.88
C LYS A 473 -31.28 3.73 -12.87
N ALA A 474 -31.52 4.63 -13.83
CA ALA A 474 -30.75 5.85 -14.00
C ALA A 474 -31.06 6.91 -12.93
N LYS A 475 -32.33 7.02 -12.52
CA LYS A 475 -32.80 8.03 -11.56
C LYS A 475 -33.04 7.49 -10.16
N ASN A 476 -32.96 6.17 -9.96
CA ASN A 476 -33.30 5.49 -8.71
C ASN A 476 -34.74 5.79 -8.24
N ILE A 477 -35.68 5.90 -9.18
CA ILE A 477 -37.10 6.18 -8.96
C ILE A 477 -37.90 5.02 -9.56
N ALA A 478 -38.72 4.32 -8.78
CA ALA A 478 -39.47 3.19 -9.30
C ALA A 478 -40.56 3.63 -10.30
N CYS A 479 -40.38 3.29 -11.57
CA CYS A 479 -41.29 3.55 -12.69
C CYS A 479 -41.66 2.23 -13.38
N TYR A 480 -42.95 1.99 -13.57
CA TYR A 480 -43.47 0.78 -14.18
C TYR A 480 -44.90 1.04 -14.66
N PHE A 481 -45.50 0.07 -15.34
CA PHE A 481 -46.93 0.06 -15.61
C PHE A 481 -47.55 -1.28 -15.23
N THR A 482 -48.83 -1.26 -14.88
CA THR A 482 -49.64 -2.45 -14.64
C THR A 482 -50.84 -2.41 -15.57
N MET A 483 -51.30 -3.59 -16.00
CA MET A 483 -52.50 -3.74 -16.83
C MET A 483 -53.45 -4.68 -16.09
N THR A 484 -54.69 -4.25 -15.92
CA THR A 484 -55.74 -4.98 -15.22
C THR A 484 -56.95 -5.12 -16.14
N ASP A 485 -57.35 -6.37 -16.41
CA ASP A 485 -58.59 -6.66 -17.13
C ASP A 485 -59.78 -6.54 -16.17
N LYS A 486 -60.75 -5.67 -16.49
CA LYS A 486 -61.96 -5.50 -15.69
C LYS A 486 -62.97 -6.58 -16.09
N LYS A 487 -63.55 -7.27 -15.10
CA LYS A 487 -64.60 -8.27 -15.32
C LYS A 487 -65.80 -7.99 -14.42
N ASP A 488 -67.01 -8.30 -14.87
CA ASP A 488 -68.22 -8.26 -14.04
C ASP A 488 -68.33 -9.50 -13.13
N ALA A 489 -69.43 -9.58 -12.35
CA ALA A 489 -69.68 -10.71 -11.45
C ALA A 489 -69.83 -12.05 -12.19
N GLU A 490 -70.14 -12.04 -13.48
CA GLU A 490 -70.25 -13.19 -14.38
C GLU A 490 -68.99 -13.43 -15.23
N LEU A 491 -67.85 -12.82 -14.87
CA LEU A 491 -66.55 -12.92 -15.56
C LEU A 491 -66.52 -12.37 -17.00
N ARG A 492 -67.51 -11.60 -17.43
CA ARG A 492 -67.52 -10.93 -18.74
C ARG A 492 -66.68 -9.66 -18.69
N SER A 493 -65.98 -9.33 -19.78
CA SER A 493 -65.08 -8.18 -19.78
C SER A 493 -65.83 -6.84 -19.74
N LEU A 494 -65.35 -5.95 -18.89
CA LEU A 494 -65.77 -4.54 -18.77
C LEU A 494 -64.68 -3.57 -19.32
N GLY A 495 -63.73 -4.09 -20.11
CA GLY A 495 -62.60 -3.36 -20.68
C GLY A 495 -61.30 -3.48 -19.89
N THR A 496 -60.34 -2.60 -20.17
CA THR A 496 -58.99 -2.65 -19.57
C THR A 496 -58.68 -1.38 -18.77
N LYS A 497 -57.96 -1.53 -17.66
CA LYS A 497 -57.33 -0.42 -16.93
C LYS A 497 -55.82 -0.58 -17.03
N VAL A 498 -55.12 0.46 -17.48
CA VAL A 498 -53.67 0.56 -17.46
C VAL A 498 -53.28 1.67 -16.49
N GLU A 499 -52.40 1.36 -15.55
CA GLU A 499 -51.85 2.32 -14.60
C GLU A 499 -50.35 2.46 -14.85
N ILE A 500 -49.90 3.67 -15.13
CA ILE A 500 -48.53 4.00 -15.52
C ILE A 500 -47.94 4.93 -14.47
N ILE A 501 -46.84 4.52 -13.85
CA ILE A 501 -46.10 5.32 -12.87
C ILE A 501 -44.99 6.07 -13.61
N ILE A 502 -45.17 7.38 -13.77
CA ILE A 502 -44.34 8.27 -14.59
C ILE A 502 -43.46 9.15 -13.68
N PRO A 503 -42.15 9.28 -13.97
CA PRO A 503 -41.26 10.14 -13.20
C PRO A 503 -41.38 11.62 -13.60
N ILE A 504 -41.23 12.51 -12.63
CA ILE A 504 -41.10 13.96 -12.82
C ILE A 504 -39.63 14.28 -13.10
N LEU A 505 -39.35 14.95 -14.22
CA LEU A 505 -38.02 15.31 -14.69
C LEU A 505 -37.71 16.78 -14.40
N ARG A 506 -37.22 17.08 -13.20
CA ARG A 506 -36.77 18.45 -12.87
C ARG A 506 -35.63 18.91 -13.76
#